data_AF-A0AAX4MRL5-F1
#
_entry.id   AF-A0AAX4MRL5-F1
#
_cell.length_a   1.000
_cell.length_b   1.000
_cell.length_c   1.000
_cell.angle_alpha   90.00
_cell.angle_beta   90.00
_cell.angle_gamma   90.00
#
_symmetry.space_group_name_H-M   'P 1'
#
loop_
_entity.id
_entity.type
_entity.pdbx_description
1 polymer ?
#
loop_
_entity_poly.entity_id
_entity_poly.type
_entity_poly.pdbx_seq_one_letter_code
_entity_poly.pdbx_strand_id
1 'polypeptide(L)' 'MLDVNLAGTSSFAVAQVLYERGIPFVLATSYGSDGLIDGYRHETALRKPYDAGELADEIARAFPSIPL' A
#
# COMPACT_ATOMS: atom_id res chain seq x y z
N MET A 1 2.76 -4.35 -4.11
CA MET A 1 2.82 -4.12 -2.65
C MET A 1 4.14 -3.44 -2.31
N LEU A 2 4.14 -2.51 -1.36
CA LEU A 2 5.30 -1.70 -0.99
C LEU A 2 5.44 -1.60 0.53
N ASP A 3 6.58 -2.02 1.09
CA ASP A 3 6.86 -1.86 2.53
C ASP A 3 7.23 -0.41 2.84
N VAL A 4 6.54 0.23 3.78
CA VAL A 4 6.78 1.64 4.17
C VAL A 4 8.18 1.85 4.73
N ASN A 5 8.73 0.88 5.47
CA ASN A 5 10.03 1.01 6.13
C ASN A 5 10.95 -0.16 5.76
N LEU A 6 12.00 0.15 5.00
CA LEU A 6 13.06 -0.76 4.62
C LEU A 6 14.31 -0.43 5.46
N ALA A 7 14.39 -1.01 6.66
CA ALA A 7 15.50 -0.82 7.58
C ALA A 7 15.87 0.68 7.83
N GLY A 8 14.85 1.49 8.10
CA GLY A 8 15.00 2.94 8.32
C GLY A 8 14.90 3.79 7.04
N THR A 9 14.91 3.18 5.86
CA THR A 9 14.67 3.87 4.59
C THR A 9 13.19 3.85 4.27
N SER A 10 12.58 5.02 4.06
CA SER A 10 11.18 5.10 3.67
C SER A 10 10.98 4.87 2.17
N SER A 11 9.93 4.14 1.81
CA SER A 11 9.53 3.93 0.42
C SER A 11 8.53 4.96 -0.12
N PHE A 12 8.20 6.02 0.63
CA PHE A 12 7.21 7.01 0.19
C PHE A 12 7.57 7.68 -1.15
N ALA A 13 8.86 7.85 -1.46
CA ALA A 13 9.27 8.36 -2.78
C ALA A 13 8.86 7.41 -3.92
N VAL A 14 8.87 6.10 -3.68
CA VAL A 14 8.38 5.10 -4.64
C VAL A 14 6.86 5.16 -4.74
N ALA A 15 6.15 5.27 -3.60
CA ALA A 15 4.71 5.43 -3.57
C ALA A 15 4.25 6.64 -4.38
N GLN A 16 4.96 7.77 -4.28
CA GLN A 16 4.68 8.97 -5.05
C GLN A 16 4.82 8.73 -6.56
N VAL A 17 5.91 8.08 -6.99
CA VAL A 17 6.14 7.78 -8.41
C VAL A 17 5.08 6.82 -8.96
N LEU A 18 4.65 5.83 -8.19
CA LEU A 18 3.59 4.91 -8.59
C LEU A 18 2.25 5.64 -8.73
N TYR A 19 1.93 6.51 -7.76
CA TYR A 19 0.74 7.35 -7.77
C TYR A 19 0.70 8.29 -8.98
N GLU A 20 1.80 9.01 -9.24
CA GLU A 20 1.93 9.89 -10.41
C GLU A 20 1.78 9.13 -11.75
N ARG A 21 2.10 7.84 -11.77
CA ARG A 21 1.96 6.97 -12.94
C ARG A 21 0.61 6.26 -13.02
N GLY A 22 -0.27 6.44 -12.03
CA GLY A 22 -1.55 5.73 -11.95
C GLY A 22 -1.38 4.21 -11.81
N ILE A 23 -0.26 3.75 -11.25
CA ILE A 23 -0.03 2.33 -10.99
C ILE A 23 -0.59 2.04 -9.59
N PRO A 24 -1.61 1.17 -9.46
CA PRO A 24 -2.17 0.86 -8.14
C PRO A 24 -1.15 0.14 -7.26
N PHE A 25 -1.18 0.40 -5.95
CA PHE A 25 -0.34 -0.32 -5.00
C PHE A 25 -1.01 -0.45 -3.63
N VAL A 26 -0.46 -1.37 -2.84
CA VAL A 26 -0.85 -1.57 -1.43
C VAL A 26 0.37 -1.28 -0.57
N LEU A 27 0.22 -0.41 0.43
CA LEU A 27 1.28 -0.09 1.39
C LEU A 27 1.25 -1.08 2.56
N ALA A 28 2.41 -1.61 2.94
CA ALA A 28 2.56 -2.48 4.09
C ALA A 28 3.23 -1.70 5.23
N THR A 29 2.55 -1.55 6.37
CA THR A 29 3.04 -0.69 7.45
C THR A 29 2.93 -1.35 8.82
N SER A 30 3.95 -1.20 9.67
CA SER A 30 3.88 -1.64 11.08
C SER A 30 3.30 -0.56 12.00
N TYR A 31 3.29 0.70 11.56
CA TYR A 31 2.56 1.79 12.18
C TYR A 31 1.16 1.78 11.57
N GLY A 32 0.09 1.89 12.37
CA GLY A 32 -1.28 1.89 11.83
C GLY A 32 -1.52 3.00 10.80
N SER A 33 -2.74 3.04 10.25
CA SER A 33 -3.19 4.08 9.31
C SER A 33 -2.97 5.52 9.79
N ASP A 34 -2.77 5.73 11.10
CA ASP A 34 -2.50 7.05 11.72
C ASP A 34 -1.15 7.68 11.33
N GLY A 35 -0.26 6.94 10.67
CA GLY A 35 1.01 7.45 10.13
C GLY A 35 1.07 7.54 8.61
N LEU A 36 0.03 7.10 7.90
CA LEU A 36 -0.03 7.25 6.46
C LEU A 36 -0.43 8.68 6.08
N ILE A 37 0.45 9.29 5.30
CA ILE A 37 0.33 10.64 4.76
C ILE A 37 -1.05 10.79 4.09
N ASP A 38 -1.74 11.87 4.47
CA ASP A 38 -3.02 12.34 3.93
C ASP A 38 -3.17 12.25 2.40
N GLY A 39 -2.05 12.25 1.67
CA GLY A 39 -1.96 12.20 0.21
C GLY A 39 -2.21 10.83 -0.42
N TYR A 40 -2.19 9.73 0.34
CA TYR A 40 -2.43 8.37 -0.19
C TYR A 40 -3.79 7.78 0.23
N ARG A 41 -4.77 8.61 0.62
CA ARG A 41 -6.10 8.14 1.08
C ARG A 41 -6.84 7.22 0.10
N HIS A 42 -6.49 7.22 -1.18
CA HIS A 42 -7.07 6.33 -2.20
C HIS A 42 -6.32 5.00 -2.32
N GLU A 43 -5.08 4.93 -1.85
CA GLU A 43 -4.26 3.72 -1.87
C GLU A 43 -4.50 2.93 -0.59
N THR A 44 -4.71 1.62 -0.74
CA THR A 44 -5.09 0.79 0.39
C THR A 44 -3.87 0.38 1.20
N ALA A 45 -3.89 0.65 2.51
CA ALA A 45 -2.78 0.39 3.42
C ALA A 45 -3.10 -0.80 4.32
N LEU A 46 -2.23 -1.80 4.28
CA LEU A 46 -2.34 -3.02 5.06
C LEU A 46 -1.39 -2.96 6.27
N ARG A 47 -1.98 -3.05 7.47
CA ARG A 47 -1.24 -3.00 8.73
C ARG A 47 -0.65 -4.37 9.05
N LYS A 48 0.66 -4.41 9.36
CA LYS A 48 1.37 -5.59 9.86
C LYS A 48 1.08 -5.82 11.35
N PRO A 49 1.03 -7.09 11.81
CA PRO A 49 0.96 -8.31 10.99
C PRO A 49 -0.40 -8.42 10.31
N TYR A 50 -0.42 -9.02 9.12
CA TYR A 50 -1.62 -9.34 8.35
C TYR A 50 -1.54 -10.80 7.88
N ASP A 51 -2.69 -11.39 7.59
CA ASP A 51 -2.77 -12.72 6.97
C ASP A 51 -2.93 -12.66 5.44
N ALA A 52 -2.93 -13.83 4.81
CA ALA A 52 -3.02 -13.95 3.35
C ALA A 52 -4.39 -13.51 2.80
N GLY A 53 -5.47 -13.67 3.58
CA GLY A 53 -6.81 -13.23 3.20
C GLY A 53 -6.92 -11.70 3.22
N GLU A 54 -6.44 -11.06 4.29
CA GLU A 54 -6.36 -9.60 4.37
C GLU A 54 -5.52 -9.03 3.22
N LEU A 55 -4.40 -9.66 2.88
CA LEU A 55 -3.60 -9.26 1.71
C LEU A 55 -4.36 -9.41 0.39
N ALA A 56 -5.04 -10.53 0.19
CA ALA A 56 -5.79 -10.80 -1.04
C ALA A 56 -6.92 -9.79 -1.24
N ASP A 57 -7.67 -9.47 -0.17
CA ASP A 57 -8.74 -8.49 -0.19
C ASP A 57 -8.23 -7.09 -0.55
N GLU A 58 -7.11 -6.67 0.04
CA GLU A 58 -6.51 -5.36 -0.25
C GLU A 58 -5.94 -5.26 -1.67
N ILE A 59 -5.34 -6.34 -2.19
CA ILE A 59 -4.94 -6.40 -3.60
C ILE A 59 -6.18 -6.33 -4.52
N ALA A 60 -7.24 -7.06 -4.22
CA ALA A 60 -8.47 -7.03 -5.01
C ALA A 60 -9.11 -5.63 -5.03
N ARG A 61 -9.06 -4.91 -3.91
CA ARG A 61 -9.53 -3.52 -3.80
C ARG A 61 -8.69 -2.54 -4.61
N ALA A 62 -7.36 -2.66 -4.55
CA ALA A 62 -6.44 -1.81 -5.30
C ALA A 62 -6.50 -2.08 -6.82
N PHE A 63 -6.86 -3.30 -7.24
CA PHE A 63 -6.89 -3.73 -8.64
C PHE A 63 -8.28 -4.24 -9.06
N PRO A 64 -9.31 -3.38 -9.14
CA PRO A 64 -10.69 -3.80 -9.41
C PRO A 64 -10.93 -4.34 -10.83
N SER A 65 -9.92 -4.30 -11.71
CA SER A 65 -9.98 -4.84 -13.07
C SER A 65 -8.71 -5.60 -13.44
N ILE A 66 -8.58 -6.82 -12.93
CA ILE A 66 -7.79 -7.88 -13.58
C ILE A 66 -8.78 -8.97 -13.97
N PRO A 67 -9.25 -9.03 -15.22
CA PRO A 67 -9.89 -10.25 -15.70
C PRO A 67 -8.80 -11.34 -15.74
N LEU A 68 -8.99 -12.39 -14.94
CA LEU A 68 -8.23 -13.64 -15.07
C LEU A 68 -8.47 -14.28 -16.44
#